data_AF-A0A6Y4CG29-F1
#
_entry.id   AF-A0A6Y4CG29-F1
#
_cell.length_a   1.000
_cell.length_b   1.000
_cell.length_c   1.000
_cell.angle_alpha   90.00
_cell.angle_beta   90.00
_cell.angle_gamma   90.00
#
_symmetry.space_group_name_H-M   'P 1'
#
loop_
_entity.id
_entity.type
_entity.pdbx_description
1 polymer ?
#
loop_
_entity_poly.entity_id
_entity_poly.type
_entity_poly.pdbx_seq_one_letter_code
_entity_poly.pdbx_strand_id
1 'polypeptide(L)' 'YSQLAARTERSREYGDAATLWKAAAMLATNLENIEWAMHRKLFCVKMAQYSC' A
#
# COMPACT_ATOMS: atom_id res chain seq x y z
N TYR A 1 3.30 3.93 -9.16
CA TYR A 1 3.05 2.86 -8.17
C TYR A 1 1.75 3.05 -7.39
N SER A 2 1.41 4.25 -6.89
CA SER A 2 0.18 4.49 -6.11
C SER A 2 -1.13 4.07 -6.80
N GLN A 3 -1.28 4.31 -8.11
CA GLN A 3 -2.48 3.89 -8.86
C GLN A 3 -2.63 2.36 -8.94
N LEU A 4 -1.50 1.65 -9.12
CA LEU A 4 -1.49 0.18 -9.15
C LEU A 4 -1.79 -0.38 -7.75
N ALA A 5 -1.12 0.14 -6.72
CA ALA A 5 -1.38 -0.23 -5.33
C ALA A 5 -2.87 -0.07 -4.96
N ALA A 6 -3.48 1.06 -5.34
CA ALA A 6 -4.89 1.32 -5.08
C ALA A 6 -5.86 0.42 -5.90
N ARG A 7 -5.45 -0.12 -7.05
CA ARG A 7 -6.24 -1.11 -7.81
C ARG A 7 -6.15 -2.48 -7.16
N THR A 8 -4.93 -2.94 -6.87
CA THR A 8 -4.66 -4.21 -6.18
C THR A 8 -5.34 -4.27 -4.82
N GLU A 9 -5.34 -3.16 -4.08
CA GLU A 9 -6.05 -3.07 -2.80
C GLU A 9 -7.56 -3.21 -2.95
N ARG A 10 -8.16 -2.63 -3.99
CA ARG A 10 -9.60 -2.78 -4.28
C ARG A 10 -9.96 -4.20 -4.71
N SER A 11 -9.03 -4.92 -5.33
CA SER A 11 -9.16 -6.35 -5.63
C SER A 11 -8.97 -7.26 -4.40
N ARG A 12 -8.74 -6.70 -3.21
CA ARG A 12 -8.50 -7.42 -1.94
C ARG A 12 -7.21 -8.25 -1.91
N GLU A 13 -6.31 -8.02 -2.86
CA GLU A 13 -4.96 -8.61 -2.87
C GLU A 13 -4.05 -7.81 -1.92
N TYR A 14 -4.37 -7.84 -0.62
CA TYR A 14 -3.77 -6.95 0.36
C TYR A 14 -2.26 -7.19 0.56
N GLY A 15 -1.76 -8.41 0.35
CA GLY A 15 -0.32 -8.70 0.39
C GLY A 15 0.46 -7.96 -0.70
N ASP A 16 -0.02 -8.04 -1.94
CA ASP A 16 0.60 -7.37 -3.08
C ASP A 16 0.42 -5.85 -3.01
N ALA A 17 -0.75 -5.40 -2.58
CA ALA A 17 -1.02 -3.98 -2.34
C ALA A 17 -0.04 -3.38 -1.31
N ALA A 18 0.29 -4.10 -0.24
CA ALA A 18 1.26 -3.65 0.75
C ALA A 18 2.66 -3.46 0.14
N THR A 19 3.10 -4.39 -0.70
CA THR A 19 4.39 -4.29 -1.41
C THR A 19 4.42 -3.10 -2.36
N LEU A 20 3.33 -2.87 -3.09
CA LEU A 20 3.19 -1.73 -4.00
C LEU A 20 3.13 -0.39 -3.26
N TRP A 21 2.46 -0.33 -2.11
CA TRP A 21 2.43 0.85 -1.25
C TRP A 21 3.81 1.17 -0.67
N LYS A 22 4.59 0.16 -0.26
CA LYS A 22 5.99 0.35 0.12
C LYS A 22 6.82 0.94 -1.03
N ALA A 23 6.67 0.42 -2.25
CA ALA A 23 7.35 0.97 -3.43
C ALA A 23 6.92 2.42 -3.72
N ALA A 24 5.64 2.74 -3.57
CA ALA A 24 5.15 4.11 -3.72
C ALA A 24 5.76 5.07 -2.69
N ALA A 25 5.91 4.64 -1.44
CA ALA A 25 6.57 5.43 -0.40
C ALA A 25 8.05 5.67 -0.72
N MET A 26 8.80 4.66 -1.17
CA MET A 26 10.23 4.81 -1.48
C MET A 26 10.52 5.73 -2.67
N LEU A 27 9.58 5.84 -3.61
CA LEU A 27 9.73 6.65 -4.82
C LEU A 27 9.12 8.06 -4.68
N ALA A 28 8.38 8.31 -3.61
CA ALA A 28 7.80 9.62 -3.35
C ALA A 28 8.88 10.57 -2.84
N THR A 29 8.92 11.78 -3.39
CA THR A 29 9.83 12.85 -2.96
C THR A 29 9.20 13.81 -1.96
N ASN A 30 7.87 13.82 -1.88
CA ASN A 30 7.10 14.61 -0.93
C ASN A 30 6.80 13.77 0.33
N LEU A 31 7.09 14.34 1.50
CA LEU A 31 6.89 13.69 2.80
C LEU A 31 5.44 13.25 3.04
N GLU A 32 4.45 14.07 2.69
CA GLU A 32 3.03 13.72 2.86
C GLU A 32 2.66 12.48 2.02
N ASN A 33 3.21 12.37 0.82
CA ASN A 33 2.99 11.21 -0.05
C ASN A 33 3.68 9.95 0.51
N ILE A 34 4.86 10.11 1.11
CA ILE A 34 5.57 9.01 1.79
C ILE A 34 4.72 8.52 2.96
N GLU A 35 4.28 9.42 3.84
CA GLU A 35 3.47 9.10 5.01
C GLU A 35 2.14 8.46 4.62
N TRP A 36 1.47 9.02 3.63
CA TRP A 36 0.22 8.46 3.11
C TRP A 36 0.43 7.04 2.58
N ALA A 37 1.44 6.81 1.74
CA ALA A 37 1.76 5.49 1.21
C ALA A 37 2.13 4.48 2.33
N MET A 38 2.84 4.92 3.37
CA MET A 38 3.17 4.08 4.53
C MET A 38 1.93 3.71 5.35
N HIS A 39 1.01 4.65 5.58
CA HIS A 39 -0.28 4.34 6.22
C HIS A 39 -1.08 3.31 5.42
N ARG A 40 -1.12 3.45 4.09
CA ARG A 40 -1.82 2.49 3.23
C ARG A 40 -1.17 1.10 3.23
N LYS A 41 0.17 1.04 3.24
CA LYS A 41 0.90 -0.22 3.44
C LYS A 41 0.48 -0.90 4.75
N LEU A 42 0.48 -0.18 5.86
CA LEU A 42 0.13 -0.75 7.18
C LEU A 42 -1.31 -1.26 7.21
N PHE A 43 -2.24 -0.52 6.61
CA PHE A 43 -3.62 -0.99 6.43
C PHE A 43 -3.68 -2.32 5.66
N CYS A 44 -2.98 -2.41 4.53
CA CYS A 44 -2.95 -3.62 3.72
C CYS A 44 -2.30 -4.81 4.46
N VAL A 45 -1.20 -4.59 5.18
CA VAL A 45 -0.58 -5.64 6.02
C VAL A 45 -1.56 -6.17 7.06
N LYS A 46 -2.30 -5.26 7.73
CA LYS A 46 -3.33 -5.64 8.70
C LYS A 46 -4.42 -6.48 8.02
N MET A 47 -4.96 -6.03 6.88
CA MET A 47 -6.01 -6.76 6.16
C MET A 47 -5.56 -8.13 5.67
N ALA A 48 -4.32 -8.26 5.21
CA ALA A 48 -3.76 -9.54 4.79
C ALA A 48 -3.71 -10.57 5.93
N GLN A 49 -3.49 -10.13 7.16
CA GLN A 49 -3.49 -11.02 8.34
C GLN A 49 -4.90 -11.51 8.73
N TYR A 50 -5.95 -10.74 8.42
CA TYR A 50 -7.34 -11.12 8.69
C TYR A 50 -8.00 -11.86 7.51
N SER A 51 -7.33 -12.00 6.37
CA SER A 51 -7.89 -12.62 5.17
C SER A 51 -7.67 -14.15 5.12
N CYS A 52 -7.52 -14.80 6.28
CA CYS A 52 -7.36 -16.25 6.42
C CYS A 52 -8.68 -16.89 6.87
#